data_AF-A0A137QP34-F1
#
_entry.id   AF-A0A137QP34-F1
#
_cell.length_a   1.000
_cell.length_b   1.000
_cell.length_c   1.000
_cell.angle_alpha   90.00
_cell.angle_beta   90.00
_cell.angle_gamma   90.00
#
_symmetry.space_group_name_H-M   'P 1'
#
loop_
_entity.id
_entity.type
_entity.pdbx_description
1 polymer ?
#
loop_
_entity_poly.entity_id
_entity_poly.type
_entity_poly.pdbx_seq_one_letter_code
_entity_poly.pdbx_strand_id
1 'polypeptide(L)'
;MGHRRRERERPSSLPAGEYLLRAEIIVLHVASSYPGAQFYIGCAQVKITGGGSASPHKISIPGTYKPTDPGITINIYNNPQSYTAPGGSVWSG
;
A
#
# COMPACT_ATOMS: atom_id res chain seq x y z
N MET A 1 7.50 -20.80 -15.34
CA MET A 1 7.53 -19.65 -14.41
C MET A 1 6.46 -18.65 -14.88
N GLY A 2 5.36 -18.50 -14.14
CA GLY A 2 4.31 -17.53 -14.50
C GLY A 2 4.62 -16.15 -13.91
N HIS A 3 4.48 -15.09 -14.72
CA HIS A 3 4.57 -13.72 -14.21
C HIS A 3 3.39 -13.46 -13.26
N ARG A 4 3.66 -13.22 -11.98
CA ARG A 4 2.62 -12.82 -11.02
C ARG A 4 2.27 -11.35 -11.28
N ARG A 5 1.20 -11.12 -12.04
CA ARG A 5 0.62 -9.78 -12.24
C ARG A 5 -0.32 -9.45 -11.09
N ARG A 6 -0.28 -8.20 -10.63
CA ARG A 6 -1.29 -7.61 -9.74
C ARG A 6 -2.05 -6.58 -10.55
N GLU A 7 -3.36 -6.66 -10.53
CA GLU A 7 -4.25 -5.76 -11.27
C GLU A 7 -5.22 -5.10 -10.31
N ARG A 8 -5.49 -3.81 -10.55
CA ARG A 8 -6.49 -3.06 -9.83
C ARG A 8 -7.04 -1.95 -10.72
N GLU A 9 -8.36 -1.80 -10.72
CA GLU A 9 -9.03 -0.76 -11.49
C GLU A 9 -8.92 0.61 -10.78
N ARG A 10 -8.78 1.66 -11.59
CA ARG A 10 -8.76 3.06 -11.12
C ARG A 10 -10.20 3.51 -10.81
N PRO A 11 -10.47 4.11 -9.63
CA PRO A 11 -11.76 4.73 -9.35
C PRO A 11 -12.11 5.83 -10.38
N SER A 12 -13.33 5.81 -10.90
CA SER A 12 -13.81 6.78 -11.90
C SER A 12 -13.94 8.20 -11.35
N SER A 13 -14.16 8.34 -10.03
CA SER A 13 -14.28 9.62 -9.34
C SER A 13 -12.94 10.34 -9.13
N LEU A 14 -11.80 9.66 -9.37
CA LEU A 14 -10.46 10.24 -9.22
C LEU A 14 -10.29 11.43 -10.19
N PRO A 15 -9.85 12.60 -9.73
CA PRO A 15 -9.61 13.74 -10.61
C PRO A 15 -8.63 13.43 -11.74
N ALA A 16 -8.82 14.11 -12.87
CA ALA A 16 -7.86 14.07 -13.96
C ALA A 16 -6.58 14.82 -13.54
N GLY A 17 -5.42 14.34 -13.96
CA GLY A 17 -4.14 14.93 -13.58
C GLY A 17 -2.96 13.98 -13.70
N GLU A 18 -1.81 14.42 -13.23
CA GLU A 18 -0.56 13.64 -13.18
C GLU A 18 -0.39 13.04 -11.79
N TYR A 19 -0.09 11.75 -11.73
CA TYR A 19 0.02 10.97 -10.50
C TYR A 19 1.26 10.09 -10.50
N LEU A 20 1.78 9.83 -9.30
CA LEU A 20 2.68 8.71 -9.06
C LEU A 20 1.87 7.54 -8.50
N LEU A 21 1.87 6.42 -9.23
CA LEU A 21 1.39 5.14 -8.73
C LEU A 21 2.52 4.46 -7.95
N ARG A 22 2.41 4.44 -6.62
CA ARG A 22 3.33 3.71 -5.73
C ARG A 22 2.79 2.30 -5.48
N ALA A 23 3.43 1.29 -6.06
CA ALA A 23 3.19 -0.11 -5.76
C ALA A 23 4.22 -0.61 -4.74
N GLU A 24 3.78 -1.44 -3.79
CA GLU A 24 4.64 -1.92 -2.72
C GLU A 24 4.34 -3.38 -2.37
N ILE A 25 5.41 -4.14 -2.11
CA ILE A 25 5.36 -5.45 -1.47
C ILE A 25 6.07 -5.31 -0.12
N ILE A 26 5.37 -5.66 0.96
CA ILE A 26 5.95 -5.74 2.31
C ILE A 26 6.19 -7.21 2.62
N VAL A 27 7.44 -7.56 2.92
CA VAL A 27 7.86 -8.92 3.21
C VAL A 27 8.07 -9.05 4.73
N LEU A 28 7.46 -10.08 5.32
CA LEU A 28 7.29 -10.21 6.77
C LEU A 28 8.05 -11.38 7.42
N HIS A 29 8.88 -12.12 6.67
CA HIS A 29 9.54 -13.34 7.17
C HIS A 29 10.53 -13.09 8.33
N VAL A 30 10.95 -11.84 8.55
CA VAL A 30 11.77 -11.42 9.71
C VAL A 30 11.14 -10.25 10.47
N ALA A 31 9.82 -10.04 10.35
CA ALA A 31 9.12 -8.91 10.96
C ALA A 31 8.69 -9.13 12.42
N SER A 32 9.18 -10.17 13.11
CA SER A 32 8.83 -10.44 14.51
C SER A 32 9.38 -9.40 15.50
N SER A 33 10.34 -8.58 15.07
CA SER A 33 10.88 -7.45 15.82
C SER A 33 11.11 -6.27 14.87
N TYR A 34 11.16 -5.06 15.43
CA TYR A 34 11.47 -3.86 14.68
C TYR A 34 12.93 -3.44 14.89
N PRO A 35 13.69 -3.10 13.83
CA PRO A 35 13.32 -3.21 12.41
C PRO A 35 13.35 -4.67 11.92
N GLY A 36 12.45 -5.02 10.98
CA GLY A 36 12.36 -6.38 10.44
C GLY A 36 11.58 -6.49 9.12
N ALA A 37 10.42 -5.83 9.01
CA ALA A 37 9.69 -5.77 7.74
C ALA A 37 10.53 -5.16 6.61
N GLN A 38 10.47 -5.76 5.42
CA GLN A 38 11.21 -5.32 4.24
C GLN A 38 10.26 -4.74 3.19
N PHE A 39 10.53 -3.54 2.70
CA PHE A 39 9.68 -2.82 1.76
C PHE A 39 10.28 -2.82 0.36
N TYR A 40 9.58 -3.42 -0.60
CA TYR A 40 9.96 -3.44 -2.02
C TYR A 40 9.00 -2.52 -2.78
N ILE A 41 9.49 -1.34 -3.14
CA ILE A 41 8.66 -0.22 -3.64
C ILE A 41 9.00 0.06 -5.10
N GLY A 42 7.98 0.27 -5.93
CA GLY A 42 8.11 0.77 -7.29
C GLY A 42 7.13 1.92 -7.54
N CYS A 43 7.56 2.95 -8.26
CA CYS A 43 6.73 4.08 -8.65
C CYS A 43 6.62 4.19 -10.16
N ALA A 44 5.41 4.46 -10.67
CA ALA A 44 5.17 4.76 -12.07
C ALA A 44 4.49 6.14 -12.20
N GLN A 45 4.89 6.91 -13.20
CA GLN A 45 4.20 8.16 -13.55
C GLN A 45 3.04 7.86 -14.49
N VAL A 46 1.84 8.32 -14.14
CA VAL A 46 0.63 8.10 -14.93
C VAL A 46 -0.12 9.40 -15.10
N LYS A 47 -0.71 9.59 -16.28
CA LYS A 47 -1.64 10.68 -16.56
C LYS A 47 -3.05 10.12 -16.59
N ILE A 48 -3.90 10.62 -15.71
CA ILE A 48 -5.29 10.25 -15.62
C ILE A 48 -6.12 11.22 -16.48
N THR A 49 -6.90 10.66 -17.40
CA THR A 49 -7.87 11.39 -18.25
C THR A 49 -9.30 10.96 -17.92
N GLY A 50 -10.29 11.83 -18.16
CA GLY A 50 -11.71 11.53 -17.90
C GLY A 50 -11.98 11.17 -16.43
N GLY A 51 -11.68 12.10 -15.53
CA GLY A 51 -11.79 11.93 -14.08
C GLY A 51 -13.03 12.58 -13.46
N GLY A 52 -13.16 12.47 -12.14
CA GLY A 52 -14.22 13.11 -11.34
C GLY A 52 -13.71 14.28 -10.49
N SER A 53 -14.44 14.58 -9.41
CA SER A 53 -14.16 15.69 -8.49
C SER A 53 -13.87 15.21 -7.05
N ALA A 54 -13.57 13.92 -6.87
CA ALA A 54 -13.30 13.39 -5.54
C ALA A 54 -12.05 14.04 -4.92
N SER A 55 -12.07 14.17 -3.60
CA SER A 55 -10.92 14.60 -2.80
C SER A 55 -10.54 13.46 -1.82
N PRO A 56 -9.78 12.46 -2.27
CA PRO A 56 -9.36 11.35 -1.41
C PRO A 56 -8.52 11.88 -0.24
N HIS A 57 -8.67 11.25 0.93
CA HIS A 57 -7.76 11.49 2.04
C HIS A 57 -6.32 11.14 1.63
N LYS A 58 -5.38 11.97 2.06
CA LYS A 58 -3.95 11.81 1.77
C LYS A 58 -3.21 11.36 3.01
N ILE A 59 -2.15 10.60 2.78
CA ILE A 59 -1.23 10.12 3.81
C ILE A 59 0.18 10.62 3.50
N SER A 60 1.06 10.66 4.50
CA SER A 60 2.44 11.13 4.34
C SER A 60 3.41 9.96 4.31
N ILE A 61 4.29 9.95 3.32
CA ILE A 61 5.37 8.97 3.22
C ILE A 61 6.67 9.77 3.06
N PRO A 62 7.57 9.79 4.08
CA PRO A 62 7.51 9.05 5.35
C PRO A 62 6.48 9.61 6.35
N GLY A 63 6.09 8.79 7.33
CA GLY A 63 5.27 9.19 8.49
C GLY A 63 4.06 8.29 8.78
N THR A 64 3.42 7.75 7.74
CA THR A 64 2.22 6.92 7.92
C THR A 64 2.49 5.53 8.46
N TYR A 65 3.60 4.89 8.07
CA TYR A 65 4.00 3.59 8.62
C TYR A 65 4.75 3.77 9.92
N LYS A 66 4.33 3.07 10.97
CA LYS A 66 4.93 3.14 12.30
C LYS A 66 5.52 1.79 12.71
N PRO A 67 6.58 1.78 13.51
CA PRO A 67 7.12 0.55 14.09
C PRO A 67 6.07 -0.29 14.83
N THR A 68 5.11 0.37 15.45
CA THR A 68 4.05 -0.24 16.27
C THR A 68 2.85 -0.72 15.45
N ASP A 69 2.81 -0.50 14.13
CA ASP A 69 1.69 -0.98 13.33
C ASP A 69 1.66 -2.51 13.32
N PRO A 70 0.49 -3.14 13.53
CA PRO A 70 0.39 -4.61 13.65
C PRO A 70 0.69 -5.34 12.33
N GLY A 71 0.76 -4.62 11.21
CA GLY A 71 1.22 -5.14 9.92
C GLY A 71 2.71 -4.92 9.63
N ILE A 72 3.43 -4.19 10.49
CA ILE A 72 4.85 -3.85 10.35
C ILE A 72 5.69 -4.69 11.33
N THR A 73 5.25 -4.80 12.58
CA THR A 73 5.86 -5.70 13.57
C THR A 73 4.88 -6.81 13.88
N ILE A 74 5.14 -7.98 13.30
CA ILE A 74 4.26 -9.15 13.39
C ILE A 74 5.08 -10.43 13.31
N ASN A 75 4.79 -11.37 14.21
CA ASN A 75 5.33 -12.71 14.12
C ASN A 75 4.40 -13.61 13.30
N ILE A 76 4.64 -13.74 11.99
CA ILE A 76 3.80 -14.57 11.12
C ILE A 76 3.85 -16.08 11.43
N TYR A 77 4.82 -16.53 12.23
CA TYR A 77 4.99 -17.94 12.59
C TYR A 77 4.13 -18.37 13.78
N ASN A 78 3.44 -17.44 14.45
CA ASN A 78 2.54 -17.75 15.57
C ASN A 78 1.08 -18.04 15.14
N ASN A 79 0.85 -18.26 13.85
CA ASN A 79 -0.46 -18.51 13.24
C ASN A 79 -1.49 -17.37 13.50
N PRO A 80 -1.18 -16.12 13.09
CA PRO A 80 -2.09 -15.00 13.28
C PRO A 80 -3.41 -15.23 12.52
N GLN A 81 -4.55 -15.01 13.19
CA GLN A 81 -5.88 -15.21 12.60
C GLN A 81 -6.30 -14.06 11.68
N SER A 82 -5.64 -12.91 11.79
CA SER A 82 -5.92 -11.74 10.97
C SER A 82 -4.64 -10.98 10.67
N TYR A 83 -4.67 -10.21 9.58
CA TYR A 83 -3.59 -9.32 9.17
C TYR A 83 -4.18 -7.98 8.75
N THR A 84 -3.74 -6.91 9.40
CA THR A 84 -4.09 -5.54 9.04
C THR A 84 -2.91 -4.92 8.32
N ALA A 85 -3.05 -4.68 7.02
CA ALA A 85 -2.03 -3.99 6.25
C ALA A 85 -1.81 -2.56 6.79
N PRO A 86 -0.56 -2.07 6.82
CA PRO A 86 -0.28 -0.69 7.23
C PRO A 86 -0.74 0.30 6.16
N GLY A 87 -0.99 1.55 6.55
CA GLY A 87 -1.41 2.61 5.61
C GLY A 87 -2.86 3.03 5.67
N GLY A 88 -3.67 2.38 6.52
CA GLY A 88 -5.06 2.78 6.77
C GLY A 88 -6.05 2.17 5.77
N SER A 89 -7.25 2.74 5.73
CA SER A 89 -8.35 2.24 4.90
C SER A 89 -8.11 2.47 3.42
N VAL A 90 -8.58 1.53 2.61
CA VAL A 90 -8.55 1.65 1.15
C VAL A 90 -9.61 2.66 0.71
N TRP A 91 -9.21 3.66 -0.07
CA TRP A 91 -10.17 4.53 -0.75
C TRP A 91 -10.85 3.80 -1.92
N SER A 92 -12.18 3.88 -2.00
CA SER A 92 -13.01 3.14 -2.96
C SER A 92 -13.58 3.96 -4.11
N GLY A 93 -13.44 5.30 -4.09
CA GLY A 93 -14.11 6.20 -5.03
C GLY A 93 -15.13 7.09 -4.35
#